data_AF-A0A286EN85-F1
#
_entry.id   AF-A0A286EN85-F1
#
_cell.length_a   1.000
_cell.length_b   1.000
_cell.length_c   1.000
_cell.angle_alpha   90.00
_cell.angle_beta   90.00
_cell.angle_gamma   90.00
#
_symmetry.space_group_name_H-M   'P 1'
#
loop_
_entity.id
_entity.type
_entity.pdbx_description
1 polymer ?
#
loop_
_entity_poly.entity_id
_entity_poly.type
_entity_poly.pdbx_seq_one_letter_code
_entity_poly.pdbx_strand_id
1 'polypeptide(L)'
;MVFSVGTRASILPVPGVILAGLRRLQSIPGGGELVSIPPRPKGSGGDRRQHAVKSAPGRRRRSDSSPGLDIRPGGPADGTGSRSGGGRNGGSSQAGTSAPPSSGLAAQRASASAPGRPGSRDLGSRDLGNRDLANRGLGSRDRGNSENRGGRRRAAKPPQRVRQGLFFGGVRIAAIVVIELVAAAILLTPDLTRIWAAVVVALAVVVAAAGLIGLRGVRLGTWASSVISYSGRRHVTTVEPTNPTATETDGVEGAYPVPAEVIAFFPDLAVRQFALRSGEQVGLLRAEGTWSVSVTVTAEDSDVLTAADPLRLNVEKIVASLAKQELSLDAVQVWTQTLGGDRNRFGGGALSAIAAELEQRAPLLRDRTLVVTLQLNPISAREAIDARGGGMLGLQRLASAAIGTVRAEAFAAGLLGRPLDAAGVTRAMAVALLQPPVADESVLRWIESWKAIASAQVLHRSFVVSSWSLAALDDLTYTPSFGLTIAHEVRRQDTGGFLTVSTIRVSALSATELDAASDQLRSECRRIGVGVRLLRGQQASAFRMTIPGGQSR
;
A
#
# COMPACT_ATOMS: atom_id res chain seq x y z
N MET A 1 -1.42 24.75 -72.77
CA MET A 1 -2.30 24.28 -71.68
C MET A 1 -1.64 24.66 -70.36
N VAL A 2 -2.16 25.71 -69.74
CA VAL A 2 -1.69 26.29 -68.48
C VAL A 2 -2.75 25.93 -67.44
N PHE A 3 -2.42 25.14 -66.42
CA PHE A 3 -3.33 24.87 -65.31
C PHE A 3 -2.97 25.77 -64.13
N SER A 4 -3.85 26.75 -63.93
CA SER A 4 -3.95 27.59 -62.74
C SER A 4 -4.60 26.79 -61.62
N VAL A 5 -3.93 26.66 -60.47
CA VAL A 5 -4.52 26.12 -59.23
C VAL A 5 -4.66 27.29 -58.26
N GLY A 6 -5.88 27.81 -58.15
CA GLY A 6 -6.24 28.87 -57.22
C GLY A 6 -6.48 28.31 -55.81
N THR A 7 -5.66 28.75 -54.87
CA THR A 7 -5.80 28.50 -53.44
C THR A 7 -6.86 29.44 -52.85
N ARG A 8 -8.01 28.92 -52.40
CA ARG A 8 -8.93 29.64 -51.51
C ARG A 8 -8.84 29.04 -50.11
N ALA A 9 -8.20 29.78 -49.20
CA ALA A 9 -8.20 29.48 -47.77
C ALA A 9 -9.50 30.01 -47.14
N SER A 10 -10.33 29.10 -46.66
CA SER A 10 -11.52 29.39 -45.88
C SER A 10 -11.11 29.69 -44.43
N ILE A 11 -11.31 30.92 -43.98
CA ILE A 11 -11.12 31.34 -42.60
C ILE A 11 -12.31 30.79 -41.79
N LEU A 12 -12.06 29.81 -40.93
CA LEU A 12 -13.01 29.34 -39.92
C LEU A 12 -12.99 30.30 -38.71
N PRO A 13 -14.14 30.63 -38.10
CA PRO A 13 -14.21 31.48 -36.93
C PRO A 13 -13.69 30.75 -35.68
N VAL A 14 -12.78 31.40 -34.94
CA VAL A 14 -12.28 30.97 -33.64
C VAL A 14 -13.40 31.13 -32.59
N PRO A 15 -13.78 30.09 -31.82
CA PRO A 15 -14.76 30.23 -30.75
C PRO A 15 -14.16 30.98 -29.55
N GLY A 16 -14.80 32.11 -29.19
CA GLY A 16 -14.42 32.99 -28.09
C GLY A 16 -14.75 32.43 -26.70
N VAL A 17 -14.01 31.42 -26.24
CA VAL A 17 -14.17 30.85 -24.87
C VAL A 17 -12.95 31.12 -23.97
N ILE A 18 -11.88 31.75 -24.46
CA ILE A 18 -10.64 31.92 -23.68
C ILE A 18 -10.61 33.19 -22.80
N LEU A 19 -11.53 34.15 -22.97
CA LEU A 19 -11.50 35.41 -22.20
C LEU A 19 -12.33 35.45 -20.90
N ALA A 20 -13.11 34.41 -20.59
CA ALA A 20 -13.92 34.39 -19.35
C ALA A 20 -13.14 33.89 -18.10
N GLY A 21 -12.00 33.22 -18.27
CA GLY A 21 -11.21 32.65 -17.17
C GLY A 21 -10.28 33.64 -16.45
N LEU A 22 -9.94 34.77 -17.08
CA LEU A 22 -8.91 35.69 -16.57
C LEU A 22 -9.44 36.83 -15.68
N ARG A 23 -10.77 37.00 -15.56
CA ARG A 23 -11.39 37.96 -14.61
C ARG A 23 -11.74 37.38 -13.24
N ARG A 24 -11.52 36.08 -12.99
CA ARG A 24 -11.82 35.41 -11.71
C ARG A 24 -10.61 35.21 -10.77
N LEU A 25 -9.46 35.79 -11.10
CA LEU A 25 -8.22 35.67 -10.30
C LEU A 25 -7.81 36.95 -9.54
N GLN A 26 -8.68 37.97 -9.48
CA GLN A 26 -8.41 39.22 -8.75
C GLN A 26 -9.25 39.43 -7.46
N SER A 27 -9.99 38.42 -7.00
CA SER A 27 -10.65 38.47 -5.68
C SER A 27 -10.22 37.28 -4.82
N ILE A 28 -9.02 37.38 -4.26
CA ILE A 28 -8.65 36.63 -3.05
C ILE A 28 -8.64 37.67 -1.92
N PRO A 29 -9.67 37.74 -1.07
CA PRO A 29 -9.54 38.40 0.21
C PRO A 29 -8.67 37.50 1.09
N GLY A 30 -7.54 38.03 1.56
CA GLY A 30 -6.87 37.50 2.73
C GLY A 30 -7.76 37.72 3.95
N GLY A 31 -7.83 36.72 4.82
CA GLY A 31 -8.56 36.80 6.08
C GLY A 31 -9.02 35.42 6.52
N GLY A 32 -8.35 34.87 7.54
CA GLY A 32 -8.78 33.62 8.15
C GLY A 32 -10.11 33.79 8.87
N GLU A 33 -11.00 32.82 8.70
CA GLU A 33 -12.17 32.67 9.54
C GLU A 33 -12.16 31.25 10.13
N LEU A 34 -11.86 31.21 11.43
CA LEU A 34 -12.02 30.04 12.28
C LEU A 34 -13.50 29.68 12.31
N VAL A 35 -13.82 28.45 11.93
CA VAL A 35 -15.15 27.88 12.12
C VAL A 35 -15.44 27.82 13.63
N SER A 36 -16.35 28.67 14.07
CA SER A 36 -16.85 28.76 15.43
C SER A 36 -17.70 27.54 15.79
N ILE A 37 -17.27 26.81 16.82
CA ILE A 37 -18.02 25.73 17.47
C ILE A 37 -19.05 26.38 18.43
N PRO A 38 -20.33 25.91 18.48
CA PRO A 38 -21.32 26.47 19.40
C PRO A 38 -20.97 26.19 20.88
N PRO A 39 -21.26 27.13 21.80
CA PRO A 39 -20.91 26.98 23.21
C PRO A 39 -21.79 25.95 23.92
N ARG A 40 -21.14 25.13 24.77
CA ARG A 40 -21.81 24.29 25.78
C ARG A 40 -22.54 25.14 26.83
N PRO A 41 -23.66 24.66 27.38
CA PRO A 41 -24.40 25.38 28.41
C PRO A 41 -23.62 25.49 29.73
N LYS A 42 -23.70 26.67 30.34
CA LYS A 42 -23.08 27.02 31.63
C LYS A 42 -23.81 26.33 32.78
N GLY A 43 -23.10 25.43 33.47
CA GLY A 43 -23.44 24.96 34.81
C GLY A 43 -22.86 25.91 35.88
N SER A 44 -23.61 26.09 36.95
CA SER A 44 -23.52 27.14 37.95
C SER A 44 -22.30 27.12 38.88
N GLY A 45 -21.96 28.32 39.32
CA GLY A 45 -20.91 28.70 40.28
C GLY A 45 -20.82 27.91 41.58
N GLY A 46 -19.60 27.94 42.12
CA GLY A 46 -19.25 27.56 43.48
C GLY A 46 -17.93 28.24 43.86
N ASP A 47 -18.06 29.34 44.60
CA ASP A 47 -16.98 30.13 45.23
C ASP A 47 -15.92 29.28 45.94
N ARG A 48 -14.65 29.69 45.84
CA ARG A 48 -13.78 29.90 47.03
C ARG A 48 -12.43 30.54 46.71
N ARG A 49 -12.36 31.82 47.11
CA ARG A 49 -11.29 32.53 47.84
C ARG A 49 -9.82 32.15 47.61
N GLN A 50 -9.13 33.18 47.15
CA GLN A 50 -7.69 33.41 47.14
C GLN A 50 -7.07 33.36 48.55
N HIS A 51 -5.89 32.75 48.66
CA HIS A 51 -4.83 33.22 49.56
C HIS A 51 -3.47 33.00 48.88
N ALA A 52 -2.76 34.11 48.71
CA ALA A 52 -1.38 34.17 48.26
C ALA A 52 -0.42 33.81 49.40
N VAL A 53 0.62 33.01 49.15
CA VAL A 53 1.86 33.04 49.94
C VAL A 53 3.10 32.78 49.05
N LYS A 54 4.00 33.75 49.19
CA LYS A 54 5.45 33.83 48.91
C LYS A 54 6.26 32.55 48.65
N SER A 55 7.20 32.75 47.73
CA SER A 55 8.34 31.93 47.37
C SER A 55 9.54 32.04 48.34
N ALA A 56 10.41 31.02 48.23
CA ALA A 56 11.86 30.93 48.57
C ALA A 56 12.24 30.12 49.86
N PRO A 57 13.50 29.65 50.00
CA PRO A 57 13.91 28.27 49.70
C PRO A 57 14.64 27.56 50.86
N GLY A 58 14.77 26.22 50.82
CA GLY A 58 15.43 25.49 51.91
C GLY A 58 16.01 24.12 51.55
N ARG A 59 17.34 24.10 51.42
CA ARG A 59 18.31 23.05 51.82
C ARG A 59 17.72 21.70 52.31
N ARG A 60 18.18 20.59 51.72
CA ARG A 60 18.33 19.32 52.46
C ARG A 60 19.69 18.67 52.20
N ARG A 61 20.40 18.43 53.31
CA ARG A 61 21.57 17.57 53.46
C ARG A 61 21.09 16.17 53.90
N ARG A 62 21.76 15.15 53.34
CA ARG A 62 22.33 13.91 53.91
C ARG A 62 21.65 13.12 55.04
N SER A 63 22.02 11.82 54.97
CA SER A 63 22.07 10.76 55.99
C SER A 63 20.74 10.18 56.43
N ASP A 64 20.59 8.89 56.72
CA ASP A 64 21.35 7.64 56.54
C ASP A 64 20.40 6.55 57.08
N SER A 65 20.79 5.29 56.94
CA SER A 65 20.35 4.12 57.73
C SER A 65 19.04 3.40 57.35
N SER A 66 19.24 2.21 56.76
CA SER A 66 18.45 0.99 56.96
C SER A 66 18.52 0.52 58.43
N PRO A 67 17.56 -0.27 58.95
CA PRO A 67 17.50 -1.74 58.73
C PRO A 67 16.05 -2.22 58.47
N GLY A 68 15.77 -3.31 57.74
CA GLY A 68 16.19 -4.69 58.00
C GLY A 68 15.20 -5.39 58.93
N LEU A 69 14.17 -6.06 58.41
CA LEU A 69 13.34 -7.01 59.17
C LEU A 69 12.59 -7.99 58.25
N ASP A 70 13.02 -9.25 58.34
CA ASP A 70 12.36 -10.48 57.88
C ASP A 70 11.07 -10.75 58.67
N ILE A 71 9.96 -11.09 58.00
CA ILE A 71 8.95 -12.04 58.52
C ILE A 71 8.33 -12.86 57.35
N ARG A 72 8.31 -14.18 57.56
CA ARG A 72 7.76 -15.26 56.72
C ARG A 72 6.21 -15.32 56.71
N PRO A 73 5.60 -16.14 55.82
CA PRO A 73 4.18 -16.06 55.48
C PRO A 73 3.28 -16.95 56.35
N GLY A 74 2.06 -16.48 56.64
CA GLY A 74 0.98 -17.24 57.27
C GLY A 74 -0.23 -17.35 56.32
N GLY A 75 -0.77 -18.56 56.18
CA GLY A 75 -1.88 -18.94 55.30
C GLY A 75 -3.29 -18.54 55.80
N PRO A 76 -4.34 -19.11 55.16
CA PRO A 76 -5.64 -18.47 55.02
C PRO A 76 -6.63 -18.83 56.13
N ALA A 77 -7.59 -17.94 56.36
CA ALA A 77 -8.76 -18.20 57.20
C ALA A 77 -10.05 -17.90 56.42
N ASP A 78 -10.85 -18.95 56.25
CA ASP A 78 -12.28 -18.88 55.95
C ASP A 78 -13.02 -18.10 57.04
N GLY A 79 -14.08 -17.39 56.65
CA GLY A 79 -14.88 -16.59 57.58
C GLY A 79 -16.19 -16.09 56.98
N THR A 80 -17.17 -16.97 57.02
CA THR A 80 -18.61 -16.77 56.81
C THR A 80 -19.23 -15.65 57.66
N GLY A 81 -20.28 -15.01 57.15
CA GLY A 81 -21.27 -14.25 57.95
C GLY A 81 -21.82 -13.02 57.20
N SER A 82 -22.89 -13.16 56.40
CA SER A 82 -24.30 -12.99 56.80
C SER A 82 -24.65 -11.64 57.47
N ARG A 83 -25.45 -10.80 56.80
CA ARG A 83 -26.83 -10.44 57.22
C ARG A 83 -27.44 -9.28 56.43
N SER A 84 -28.73 -9.50 56.09
CA SER A 84 -29.88 -8.57 56.07
C SER A 84 -29.80 -7.29 55.22
N GLY A 85 -30.85 -6.85 54.51
CA GLY A 85 -32.26 -7.24 54.41
C GLY A 85 -32.78 -6.61 53.10
N GLY A 86 -33.87 -7.07 52.50
CA GLY A 86 -35.22 -7.03 53.04
C GLY A 86 -36.02 -5.98 52.26
N GLY A 87 -37.00 -6.40 51.45
CA GLY A 87 -37.87 -5.48 50.72
C GLY A 87 -38.78 -6.18 49.71
N ARG A 88 -40.01 -6.45 50.13
CA ARG A 88 -41.11 -7.13 49.42
C ARG A 88 -41.75 -6.28 48.31
N ASN A 89 -42.26 -6.96 47.28
CA ASN A 89 -43.60 -6.87 46.65
C ASN A 89 -43.46 -7.52 45.26
N GLY A 90 -44.24 -8.49 44.80
CA GLY A 90 -45.66 -8.79 45.01
C GLY A 90 -46.29 -8.87 43.61
N GLY A 91 -46.83 -10.02 43.20
CA GLY A 91 -47.57 -10.12 41.94
C GLY A 91 -47.47 -11.48 41.24
N SER A 92 -48.51 -12.29 41.40
CA SER A 92 -48.90 -13.46 40.58
C SER A 92 -48.93 -13.12 39.08
N SER A 93 -48.79 -14.01 38.11
CA SER A 93 -49.64 -15.19 37.84
C SER A 93 -49.14 -15.94 36.59
N GLN A 94 -49.55 -17.20 36.50
CA GLN A 94 -49.85 -18.00 35.30
C GLN A 94 -48.75 -18.84 34.62
N ALA A 95 -49.08 -20.13 34.63
CA ALA A 95 -48.44 -21.26 33.98
C ALA A 95 -48.70 -21.28 32.46
N GLY A 96 -47.79 -21.90 31.72
CA GLY A 96 -47.94 -22.14 30.30
C GLY A 96 -46.80 -22.99 29.73
N THR A 97 -46.76 -24.27 30.08
CA THR A 97 -45.97 -25.30 29.39
C THR A 97 -46.68 -25.70 28.11
N SER A 98 -46.00 -25.62 26.95
CA SER A 98 -46.42 -26.37 25.76
C SER A 98 -45.20 -26.80 24.93
N ALA A 99 -45.27 -28.07 24.52
CA ALA A 99 -44.31 -28.87 23.80
C ALA A 99 -44.29 -28.57 22.28
N PRO A 100 -43.27 -29.04 21.53
CA PRO A 100 -43.23 -28.91 20.08
C PRO A 100 -43.98 -30.06 19.37
N PRO A 101 -44.63 -29.82 18.21
CA PRO A 101 -45.15 -30.89 17.38
C PRO A 101 -44.15 -31.33 16.30
N SER A 102 -44.12 -32.64 16.11
CA SER A 102 -43.48 -33.37 15.03
C SER A 102 -44.41 -33.60 13.83
N SER A 103 -43.78 -33.83 12.68
CA SER A 103 -44.18 -34.72 11.57
C SER A 103 -45.14 -34.24 10.48
N GLY A 104 -44.71 -34.50 9.23
CA GLY A 104 -45.49 -34.40 8.00
C GLY A 104 -44.71 -35.01 6.83
N LEU A 105 -44.67 -36.34 6.77
CA LEU A 105 -44.18 -37.15 5.65
C LEU A 105 -45.21 -37.15 4.49
N ALA A 106 -44.74 -37.13 3.25
CA ALA A 106 -45.43 -37.73 2.12
C ALA A 106 -44.42 -38.42 1.19
N ALA A 107 -44.75 -39.67 0.87
CA ALA A 107 -43.92 -40.67 0.23
C ALA A 107 -44.11 -40.71 -1.29
N GLN A 108 -43.12 -41.24 -2.01
CA GLN A 108 -43.40 -42.15 -3.11
C GLN A 108 -42.34 -43.26 -3.21
N ARG A 109 -42.85 -44.49 -3.11
CA ARG A 109 -42.19 -45.77 -3.34
C ARG A 109 -41.97 -45.98 -4.84
N ALA A 110 -40.95 -46.71 -5.27
CA ALA A 110 -40.99 -48.18 -5.34
C ALA A 110 -39.85 -48.81 -6.16
N SER A 111 -39.39 -49.96 -5.64
CA SER A 111 -39.02 -51.21 -6.32
C SER A 111 -37.69 -51.35 -7.09
N ALA A 112 -36.69 -51.86 -6.36
CA ALA A 112 -36.25 -53.27 -6.33
C ALA A 112 -35.66 -53.94 -7.59
N SER A 113 -34.45 -54.50 -7.46
CA SER A 113 -34.17 -55.95 -7.62
C SER A 113 -32.70 -56.35 -7.31
N ALA A 114 -32.49 -56.91 -6.11
CA ALA A 114 -31.88 -58.24 -5.83
C ALA A 114 -30.42 -58.60 -6.28
N PRO A 115 -29.81 -59.71 -5.79
CA PRO A 115 -28.60 -59.64 -4.95
C PRO A 115 -27.42 -60.55 -5.41
N GLY A 116 -26.22 -60.34 -4.85
CA GLY A 116 -25.06 -61.21 -5.07
C GLY A 116 -24.09 -61.19 -3.89
N ARG A 117 -23.80 -62.39 -3.37
CA ARG A 117 -23.08 -62.75 -2.14
C ARG A 117 -21.55 -62.53 -2.19
N PRO A 118 -20.83 -62.69 -1.05
CA PRO A 118 -19.50 -62.15 -0.80
C PRO A 118 -18.36 -63.09 -1.18
N GLY A 119 -17.18 -62.52 -1.42
CA GLY A 119 -15.91 -63.23 -1.55
C GLY A 119 -14.79 -62.47 -0.85
N SER A 120 -14.31 -63.03 0.25
CA SER A 120 -13.07 -62.68 0.93
C SER A 120 -11.87 -62.99 0.04
N ARG A 121 -10.92 -62.05 -0.08
CA ARG A 121 -9.51 -62.38 -0.34
C ARG A 121 -8.61 -61.43 0.44
N ASP A 122 -7.87 -62.04 1.35
CA ASP A 122 -6.53 -61.65 1.79
C ASP A 122 -5.70 -61.09 0.65
N LEU A 123 -5.04 -59.95 0.87
CA LEU A 123 -3.69 -59.69 0.36
C LEU A 123 -3.00 -58.61 1.20
N GLY A 124 -2.01 -59.05 1.97
CA GLY A 124 -0.66 -58.47 1.88
C GLY A 124 -0.38 -57.19 2.64
N SER A 125 -0.07 -57.36 3.93
CA SER A 125 0.86 -56.48 4.66
C SER A 125 2.18 -56.35 3.87
N ARG A 126 2.59 -55.11 3.60
CA ARG A 126 3.96 -54.80 3.15
C ARG A 126 4.56 -53.76 4.08
N ASP A 127 5.42 -54.28 4.96
CA ASP A 127 6.50 -53.58 5.62
C ASP A 127 7.31 -52.75 4.62
N LEU A 128 7.48 -51.47 4.90
CA LEU A 128 8.55 -50.65 4.34
C LEU A 128 9.35 -50.02 5.48
N GLY A 129 10.28 -50.85 5.96
CA GLY A 129 11.70 -50.53 6.15
C GLY A 129 12.07 -49.09 6.51
N ASN A 130 12.27 -48.91 7.81
CA ASN A 130 13.18 -47.95 8.41
C ASN A 130 14.58 -48.09 7.78
N ARG A 131 15.14 -47.01 7.22
CA ARG A 131 16.54 -46.96 6.79
C ARG A 131 17.27 -45.84 7.52
N ASP A 132 18.03 -46.28 8.51
CA ASP A 132 19.16 -45.60 9.11
C ASP A 132 20.17 -45.20 8.03
N LEU A 133 20.54 -43.91 8.02
CA LEU A 133 21.76 -43.43 7.38
C LEU A 133 22.67 -42.86 8.47
N ALA A 134 23.36 -43.78 9.12
CA ALA A 134 24.59 -43.50 9.84
C ALA A 134 25.77 -43.43 8.85
N ASN A 135 26.51 -42.33 8.95
CA ASN A 135 27.94 -42.34 9.19
C ASN A 135 28.85 -43.17 8.25
N ARG A 136 29.45 -42.50 7.26
CA ARG A 136 30.79 -42.83 6.78
C ARG A 136 31.61 -41.56 6.58
N GLY A 137 32.61 -41.43 7.43
CA GLY A 137 33.71 -40.50 7.24
C GLY A 137 34.80 -41.04 6.31
N LEU A 138 35.83 -40.19 6.21
CA LEU A 138 37.18 -40.38 5.68
C LEU A 138 37.39 -39.96 4.21
N GLY A 139 38.11 -38.85 4.07
CA GLY A 139 38.67 -38.34 2.81
C GLY A 139 39.50 -37.08 3.04
N SER A 140 40.71 -37.27 3.55
CA SER A 140 41.72 -36.26 3.89
C SER A 140 42.43 -35.67 2.66
N ARG A 141 42.96 -34.44 2.83
CA ARG A 141 43.92 -33.68 2.00
C ARG A 141 43.36 -32.94 0.78
N ASP A 142 43.32 -31.60 0.87
CA ASP A 142 44.43 -30.84 0.29
C ASP A 142 44.61 -29.44 0.91
N ARG A 143 45.89 -29.12 1.15
CA ARG A 143 46.40 -27.84 1.66
C ARG A 143 46.80 -26.98 0.47
N GLY A 144 46.27 -25.77 0.41
CA GLY A 144 46.83 -24.65 -0.35
C GLY A 144 46.11 -23.39 0.11
N ASN A 145 46.56 -22.70 1.16
CA ASN A 145 47.55 -21.62 1.09
C ASN A 145 47.44 -20.77 -0.19
N SER A 146 46.50 -19.83 -0.19
CA SER A 146 46.60 -18.64 -1.02
C SER A 146 46.39 -17.41 -0.14
N GLU A 147 47.52 -16.80 0.17
CA GLU A 147 47.65 -15.51 0.82
C GLU A 147 46.91 -14.41 0.03
N ASN A 148 46.19 -13.59 0.77
CA ASN A 148 46.38 -12.15 0.80
C ASN A 148 46.60 -11.44 -0.56
N ARG A 149 45.51 -11.18 -1.29
CA ARG A 149 45.41 -9.97 -2.11
C ARG A 149 44.12 -9.24 -1.79
N GLY A 150 44.25 -8.19 -1.00
CA GLY A 150 43.25 -7.16 -0.77
C GLY A 150 42.86 -6.45 -2.07
N GLY A 151 41.97 -7.10 -2.83
CA GLY A 151 41.22 -6.44 -3.88
C GLY A 151 40.11 -5.63 -3.25
N ARG A 152 40.31 -4.32 -3.10
CA ARG A 152 39.21 -3.34 -2.95
C ARG A 152 38.23 -3.61 -4.10
N ARG A 153 37.16 -4.37 -3.83
CA ARG A 153 36.04 -4.53 -4.74
C ARG A 153 35.48 -3.12 -4.95
N ARG A 154 35.85 -2.51 -6.08
CA ARG A 154 35.21 -1.28 -6.55
C ARG A 154 33.73 -1.61 -6.62
N ALA A 155 32.95 -1.00 -5.72
CA ALA A 155 31.50 -1.13 -5.70
C ALA A 155 31.00 -0.90 -7.12
N ALA A 156 30.37 -1.93 -7.71
CA ALA A 156 29.82 -1.84 -9.04
C ALA A 156 28.89 -0.62 -9.07
N LYS A 157 29.20 0.34 -9.94
CA LYS A 157 28.44 1.57 -10.08
C LYS A 157 27.00 1.15 -10.40
N PRO A 158 26.00 1.47 -9.56
CA PRO A 158 24.66 0.97 -9.74
C PRO A 158 24.14 1.40 -11.12
N PRO A 159 23.36 0.55 -11.82
CA PRO A 159 22.85 0.82 -13.15
C PRO A 159 22.10 2.16 -13.14
N GLN A 160 22.77 3.16 -13.68
CA GLN A 160 22.27 4.52 -13.75
C GLN A 160 21.15 4.48 -14.80
N ARG A 161 19.89 4.68 -14.38
CA ARG A 161 18.76 4.77 -15.32
C ARG A 161 19.11 5.77 -16.41
N VAL A 162 19.37 5.26 -17.61
CA VAL A 162 19.34 6.06 -18.83
C VAL A 162 17.87 6.40 -19.04
N ARG A 163 17.42 7.53 -18.50
CA ARG A 163 16.21 8.16 -19.01
C ARG A 163 16.53 8.57 -20.44
N GLN A 164 16.26 7.69 -21.39
CA GLN A 164 16.28 7.97 -22.81
C GLN A 164 15.17 8.99 -23.09
N GLY A 165 15.41 10.26 -22.77
CA GLY A 165 14.85 11.31 -23.61
C GLY A 165 15.54 11.15 -24.96
N LEU A 166 14.81 11.32 -26.08
CA LEU A 166 15.50 11.39 -27.36
C LEU A 166 16.48 12.57 -27.32
N PHE A 167 17.77 12.24 -27.38
CA PHE A 167 18.85 13.19 -27.58
C PHE A 167 19.27 13.06 -29.05
N PHE A 168 19.37 14.19 -29.74
CA PHE A 168 19.91 14.28 -31.09
C PHE A 168 21.17 15.15 -31.01
N GLY A 169 22.34 14.56 -31.28
CA GLY A 169 23.62 15.28 -31.21
C GLY A 169 24.00 15.83 -29.82
N GLY A 170 23.61 15.13 -28.73
CA GLY A 170 23.87 15.59 -27.35
C GLY A 170 22.91 16.66 -26.83
N VAL A 171 22.04 17.19 -27.68
CA VAL A 171 20.97 18.13 -27.34
C VAL A 171 19.64 17.36 -27.25
N ARG A 172 18.76 17.71 -26.32
CA ARG A 172 17.43 17.08 -26.23
C ARG A 172 16.55 17.56 -27.37
N ILE A 173 15.78 16.67 -28.00
CA ILE A 173 14.84 17.05 -29.08
C ILE A 173 13.91 18.19 -28.64
N ALA A 174 13.44 18.20 -27.39
CA ALA A 174 12.61 19.30 -26.88
C ALA A 174 13.28 20.67 -26.97
N ALA A 175 14.61 20.75 -26.80
CA ALA A 175 15.33 22.01 -26.96
C ALA A 175 15.42 22.43 -28.43
N ILE A 176 15.57 21.45 -29.35
CA ILE A 176 15.56 21.69 -30.79
C ILE A 176 14.20 22.24 -31.23
N VAL A 177 13.10 21.61 -30.81
CA VAL A 177 11.73 22.07 -31.12
C VAL A 177 11.48 23.49 -30.60
N VAL A 178 11.96 23.82 -29.40
CA VAL A 178 11.85 25.18 -28.85
C VAL A 178 12.64 26.19 -29.68
N ILE A 179 13.88 25.85 -30.08
CA ILE A 179 14.70 26.72 -30.94
C ILE A 179 14.00 26.93 -32.29
N GLU A 180 13.44 25.88 -32.86
CA GLU A 180 12.73 25.92 -34.15
C GLU A 180 11.45 26.77 -34.07
N LEU A 181 10.67 26.65 -32.99
CA LEU A 181 9.50 27.51 -32.76
C LEU A 181 9.89 28.98 -32.55
N VAL A 182 10.99 29.26 -31.83
CA VAL A 182 11.51 30.62 -31.67
C VAL A 182 11.96 31.18 -33.03
N ALA A 183 12.68 30.40 -33.82
CA ALA A 183 13.11 30.80 -35.16
C ALA A 183 11.91 31.05 -36.10
N ALA A 184 10.92 30.16 -36.10
CA ALA A 184 9.68 30.33 -36.87
C ALA A 184 8.91 31.58 -36.44
N ALA A 185 8.80 31.83 -35.12
CA ALA A 185 8.17 33.04 -34.59
C ALA A 185 8.89 34.31 -35.05
N ILE A 186 10.23 34.32 -35.07
CA ILE A 186 11.04 35.43 -35.60
C ILE A 186 10.79 35.59 -37.10
N LEU A 187 10.78 34.51 -37.89
CA LEU A 187 10.56 34.57 -39.34
C LEU A 187 9.13 35.04 -39.73
N LEU A 188 8.15 34.87 -38.84
CA LEU A 188 6.77 35.35 -39.02
C LEU A 188 6.57 36.83 -38.64
N THR A 189 7.61 37.54 -38.17
CA THR A 189 7.50 38.96 -37.78
C THR A 189 7.51 40.04 -38.87
N PRO A 190 7.80 39.83 -40.18
CA PRO A 190 8.00 40.95 -41.10
C PRO A 190 6.73 41.79 -41.36
N ASP A 191 5.54 41.23 -41.17
CA ASP A 191 4.26 41.93 -41.34
C ASP A 191 3.68 42.52 -40.04
N LEU A 192 4.34 42.30 -38.90
CA LEU A 192 3.92 42.82 -37.60
C LEU A 192 4.56 44.19 -37.36
N THR A 193 3.81 45.12 -36.76
CA THR A 193 4.42 46.37 -36.29
C THR A 193 5.55 46.05 -35.30
N ARG A 194 6.64 46.83 -35.31
CA ARG A 194 7.86 46.58 -34.52
C ARG A 194 7.59 46.24 -33.04
N ILE A 195 6.52 46.81 -32.47
CA ILE A 195 6.08 46.57 -31.10
C ILE A 195 5.61 45.12 -30.90
N TRP A 196 4.75 44.60 -31.79
CA TRP A 196 4.24 43.23 -31.66
C TRP A 196 5.33 42.18 -31.94
N ALA A 197 6.23 42.46 -32.89
CA ALA A 197 7.41 41.62 -33.12
C ALA A 197 8.27 41.49 -31.84
N ALA A 198 8.53 42.61 -31.15
CA ALA A 198 9.26 42.60 -29.89
C ALA A 198 8.55 41.79 -28.78
N VAL A 199 7.22 41.90 -28.67
CA VAL A 199 6.42 41.12 -27.71
C VAL A 199 6.50 39.62 -28.00
N VAL A 200 6.37 39.21 -29.26
CA VAL A 200 6.43 37.79 -29.66
C VAL A 200 7.82 37.21 -29.38
N VAL A 201 8.88 37.92 -29.76
CA VAL A 201 10.26 37.48 -29.49
C VAL A 201 10.53 37.41 -27.99
N ALA A 202 10.11 38.42 -27.21
CA ALA A 202 10.27 38.40 -25.76
C ALA A 202 9.53 37.22 -25.13
N LEU A 203 8.29 36.93 -25.55
CA LEU A 203 7.53 35.78 -25.07
C LEU A 203 8.21 34.45 -25.45
N ALA A 204 8.71 34.34 -26.67
CA ALA A 204 9.41 33.15 -27.15
C ALA A 204 10.70 32.89 -26.34
N VAL A 205 11.48 33.94 -26.06
CA VAL A 205 12.67 33.86 -25.20
C VAL A 205 12.29 33.47 -23.77
N VAL A 206 11.23 34.04 -23.21
CA VAL A 206 10.75 33.68 -21.86
C VAL A 206 10.33 32.21 -21.81
N VAL A 207 9.60 31.72 -22.82
CA VAL A 207 9.19 30.30 -22.92
C VAL A 207 10.40 29.39 -23.09
N ALA A 208 11.38 29.78 -23.91
CA ALA A 208 12.61 29.02 -24.10
C ALA A 208 13.45 28.96 -22.81
N ALA A 209 13.64 30.11 -22.15
CA ALA A 209 14.32 30.21 -20.86
C ALA A 209 13.59 29.39 -19.79
N ALA A 210 12.26 29.47 -19.74
CA ALA A 210 11.41 28.67 -18.86
C ALA A 210 11.55 27.14 -19.13
N GLY A 211 11.70 26.74 -20.39
CA GLY A 211 11.92 25.35 -20.77
C GLY A 211 13.33 24.82 -20.44
N LEU A 212 14.34 25.69 -20.48
CA LEU A 212 15.74 25.36 -20.26
C LEU A 212 16.18 25.49 -18.78
N ILE A 213 15.64 26.47 -18.05
CA ILE A 213 15.95 26.71 -16.65
C ILE A 213 15.22 25.67 -15.79
N GLY A 214 15.96 24.67 -15.34
CA GLY A 214 15.48 23.72 -14.34
C GLY A 214 15.29 24.40 -12.99
N LEU A 215 14.09 24.91 -12.71
CA LEU A 215 13.74 25.41 -11.38
C LEU A 215 13.80 24.25 -10.36
N ARG A 216 14.81 24.27 -9.50
CA ARG A 216 14.98 23.32 -8.37
C ARG A 216 14.98 21.84 -8.80
N GLY A 217 15.60 21.52 -9.94
CA GLY A 217 15.75 20.14 -10.42
C GLY A 217 14.49 19.53 -11.05
N VAL A 218 13.39 20.28 -11.15
CA VAL A 218 12.20 19.88 -11.91
C VAL A 218 12.11 20.78 -13.14
N ARG A 219 11.95 20.20 -14.34
CA ARG A 219 11.78 21.00 -15.55
C ARG A 219 10.42 21.68 -15.48
N LEU A 220 10.37 22.99 -15.79
CA LEU A 220 9.12 23.75 -15.70
C LEU A 220 8.00 23.09 -16.50
N GLY A 221 8.30 22.50 -17.67
CA GLY A 221 7.32 21.74 -18.45
C GLY A 221 6.68 20.57 -17.69
N THR A 222 7.48 19.75 -16.99
CA THR A 222 6.94 18.64 -16.17
C THR A 222 6.17 19.12 -14.95
N TRP A 223 6.57 20.25 -14.39
CA TRP A 223 5.83 20.88 -13.30
C TRP A 223 4.50 21.43 -13.80
N ALA A 224 4.50 22.19 -14.89
CA ALA A 224 3.32 22.77 -15.51
C ALA A 224 2.35 21.68 -15.99
N SER A 225 2.84 20.61 -16.62
CA SER A 225 1.99 19.48 -17.01
C SER A 225 1.33 18.81 -15.80
N SER A 226 2.05 18.71 -14.68
CA SER A 226 1.49 18.19 -13.42
C SER A 226 0.46 19.14 -12.83
N VAL A 227 0.69 20.45 -12.87
CA VAL A 227 -0.26 21.47 -12.38
C VAL A 227 -1.53 21.48 -13.24
N ILE A 228 -1.38 21.51 -14.56
CA ILE A 228 -2.51 21.49 -15.51
C ILE A 228 -3.31 20.19 -15.31
N SER A 229 -2.63 19.04 -15.33
CA SER A 229 -3.26 17.74 -15.11
C SER A 229 -3.98 17.65 -13.79
N TYR A 230 -3.42 18.24 -12.73
CA TYR A 230 -4.06 18.29 -11.42
C TYR A 230 -5.29 19.19 -11.46
N SER A 231 -5.18 20.42 -11.96
CA SER A 231 -6.29 21.39 -12.01
C SER A 231 -7.52 20.90 -12.79
N GLY A 232 -7.32 20.05 -13.80
CA GLY A 232 -8.40 19.49 -14.62
C GLY A 232 -9.07 18.24 -14.04
N ARG A 233 -8.60 17.69 -12.91
CA ARG A 233 -9.11 16.42 -12.35
C ARG A 233 -10.03 16.67 -11.14
N ARG A 234 -10.90 15.69 -10.89
CA ARG A 234 -11.71 15.67 -9.65
C ARG A 234 -10.80 15.33 -8.47
N HIS A 235 -10.79 16.22 -7.48
CA HIS A 235 -10.00 16.06 -6.25
C HIS A 235 -10.77 15.38 -5.12
N VAL A 236 -12.09 15.22 -5.28
CA VAL A 236 -12.94 14.59 -4.27
C VAL A 236 -13.48 13.31 -4.86
N THR A 237 -13.21 12.20 -4.19
CA THR A 237 -13.83 10.90 -4.47
C THR A 237 -14.75 10.60 -3.31
N THR A 238 -16.05 10.54 -3.58
CA THR A 238 -17.06 10.10 -2.62
C THR A 238 -17.50 8.71 -2.99
N VAL A 239 -17.61 7.83 -2.00
CA VAL A 239 -18.20 6.51 -2.16
C VAL A 239 -19.38 6.40 -1.24
N GLU A 240 -20.52 6.13 -1.84
CA GLU A 240 -21.71 5.74 -1.11
C GLU A 240 -21.49 4.34 -0.52
N PRO A 241 -21.87 4.13 0.74
CA PRO A 241 -21.81 2.80 1.33
C PRO A 241 -22.57 1.83 0.43
N THR A 242 -21.86 0.85 -0.13
CA THR A 242 -22.52 -0.19 -0.90
C THR A 242 -23.20 -1.10 0.11
N ASN A 243 -24.53 -1.11 0.11
CA ASN A 243 -25.30 -2.00 0.97
C ASN A 243 -24.93 -3.45 0.59
N PRO A 244 -24.26 -4.22 1.47
CA PRO A 244 -23.68 -5.52 1.12
C PRO A 244 -24.73 -6.54 0.65
N THR A 245 -26.00 -6.27 0.90
CA THR A 245 -27.16 -7.07 0.51
C THR A 245 -27.63 -6.88 -0.94
N ALA A 246 -27.15 -5.86 -1.66
CA ALA A 246 -27.71 -5.49 -2.97
C ALA A 246 -26.92 -6.00 -4.19
N THR A 247 -25.86 -6.79 -4.00
CA THR A 247 -25.12 -7.42 -5.10
C THR A 247 -25.47 -8.90 -5.23
N GLU A 248 -26.76 -9.19 -5.48
CA GLU A 248 -27.08 -10.27 -6.42
C GLU A 248 -26.50 -9.84 -7.77
N THR A 249 -25.22 -10.17 -7.96
CA THR A 249 -24.52 -9.87 -9.21
C THR A 249 -25.07 -10.83 -10.26
N ASP A 250 -25.68 -10.29 -11.31
CA ASP A 250 -26.15 -10.99 -12.51
C ASP A 250 -25.27 -12.20 -12.88
N GLY A 251 -25.61 -13.40 -12.38
CA GLY A 251 -25.13 -14.70 -12.84
C GLY A 251 -23.62 -14.97 -12.91
N VAL A 252 -22.73 -14.07 -12.46
CA VAL A 252 -21.28 -14.33 -12.46
C VAL A 252 -20.92 -15.14 -11.23
N GLU A 253 -21.14 -16.45 -11.33
CA GLU A 253 -20.76 -17.45 -10.34
C GLU A 253 -19.30 -17.22 -9.86
N GLY A 254 -19.13 -16.95 -8.57
CA GLY A 254 -17.81 -16.80 -7.92
C GLY A 254 -17.25 -15.39 -7.74
N ALA A 255 -18.06 -14.32 -7.83
CA ALA A 255 -17.64 -12.97 -7.42
C ALA A 255 -17.61 -12.84 -5.88
N TYR A 256 -16.49 -12.37 -5.32
CA TYR A 256 -16.32 -12.16 -3.87
C TYR A 256 -16.58 -10.68 -3.52
N PRO A 257 -17.31 -10.37 -2.42
CA PRO A 257 -17.63 -9.00 -2.06
C PRO A 257 -16.37 -8.19 -1.70
N VAL A 258 -16.34 -6.95 -2.16
CA VAL A 258 -15.22 -6.01 -1.94
C VAL A 258 -15.71 -4.85 -1.08
N PRO A 259 -14.94 -4.42 -0.06
CA PRO A 259 -15.27 -3.22 0.71
C PRO A 259 -15.39 -1.97 -0.17
N ALA A 260 -16.38 -1.13 0.10
CA ALA A 260 -16.68 0.08 -0.68
C ALA A 260 -15.47 1.04 -0.72
N GLU A 261 -14.68 1.11 0.36
CA GLU A 261 -13.46 1.90 0.44
C GLU A 261 -12.44 1.50 -0.62
N VAL A 262 -12.36 0.21 -0.95
CA VAL A 262 -11.43 -0.33 -1.96
C VAL A 262 -11.97 -0.02 -3.36
N ILE A 263 -13.29 -0.19 -3.57
CA ILE A 263 -13.97 0.12 -4.84
C ILE A 263 -13.79 1.61 -5.20
N ALA A 264 -13.73 2.51 -4.21
CA ALA A 264 -13.43 3.94 -4.41
C ALA A 264 -12.20 4.20 -5.30
N PHE A 265 -11.19 3.35 -5.13
CA PHE A 265 -9.92 3.47 -5.82
C PHE A 265 -9.82 2.54 -7.03
N PHE A 266 -10.60 1.46 -7.05
CA PHE A 266 -10.62 0.47 -8.12
C PHE A 266 -12.07 0.21 -8.54
N PRO A 267 -12.67 1.10 -9.35
CA PRO A 267 -14.10 1.00 -9.70
C PRO A 267 -14.43 -0.23 -10.55
N ASP A 268 -13.45 -0.82 -11.23
CA ASP A 268 -13.60 -2.04 -12.02
C ASP A 268 -13.05 -3.30 -11.31
N LEU A 269 -12.88 -3.22 -9.99
CA LEU A 269 -12.34 -4.32 -9.20
C LEU A 269 -13.29 -5.51 -9.20
N ALA A 270 -12.78 -6.66 -9.59
CA ALA A 270 -13.48 -7.93 -9.43
C ALA A 270 -12.57 -8.93 -8.71
N VAL A 271 -13.10 -9.63 -7.71
CA VAL A 271 -12.37 -10.67 -6.99
C VAL A 271 -13.04 -12.00 -7.29
N ARG A 272 -12.24 -12.99 -7.68
CA ARG A 272 -12.64 -14.37 -7.86
C ARG A 272 -11.78 -15.28 -7.00
N GLN A 273 -12.19 -16.53 -6.87
CA GLN A 273 -11.43 -17.56 -6.17
C GLN A 273 -11.24 -18.78 -7.06
N PHE A 274 -10.11 -19.47 -6.90
CA PHE A 274 -9.88 -20.78 -7.50
C PHE A 274 -9.04 -21.64 -6.57
N ALA A 275 -9.14 -22.96 -6.71
CA ALA A 275 -8.35 -23.90 -5.94
C ALA A 275 -7.04 -24.25 -6.66
N LEU A 276 -5.94 -24.28 -5.91
CA LEU A 276 -4.69 -24.91 -6.34
C LEU A 276 -4.86 -26.43 -6.37
N ARG A 277 -3.90 -27.13 -7.00
CA ARG A 277 -3.83 -28.60 -6.94
C ARG A 277 -3.72 -29.14 -5.51
N SER A 278 -3.20 -28.35 -4.59
CA SER A 278 -3.15 -28.66 -3.15
C SER A 278 -4.50 -28.54 -2.43
N GLY A 279 -5.55 -28.05 -3.09
CA GLY A 279 -6.83 -27.71 -2.48
C GLY A 279 -6.86 -26.33 -1.80
N GLU A 280 -5.71 -25.67 -1.69
CA GLU A 280 -5.61 -24.31 -1.13
C GLU A 280 -6.30 -23.31 -2.06
N GLN A 281 -7.15 -22.46 -1.48
CA GLN A 281 -7.91 -21.47 -2.23
C GLN A 281 -7.08 -20.20 -2.46
N VAL A 282 -7.20 -19.62 -3.65
CA VAL A 282 -6.44 -18.45 -4.09
C VAL A 282 -7.38 -17.40 -4.63
N GLY A 283 -7.21 -16.16 -4.15
CA GLY A 283 -7.88 -14.97 -4.65
C GLY A 283 -7.24 -14.50 -5.95
N LEU A 284 -8.07 -14.31 -6.97
CA LEU A 284 -7.70 -13.75 -8.25
C LEU A 284 -8.37 -12.38 -8.40
N LEU A 285 -7.57 -11.33 -8.37
CA LEU A 285 -8.00 -9.93 -8.39
C LEU A 285 -7.89 -9.37 -9.81
N ARG A 286 -8.98 -8.83 -10.36
CA ARG A 286 -8.96 -8.07 -11.63
C ARG A 286 -9.13 -6.59 -11.33
N ALA A 287 -8.19 -5.78 -11.78
CA ALA A 287 -8.25 -4.33 -11.73
C ALA A 287 -7.68 -3.75 -13.02
N GLU A 288 -8.34 -2.73 -13.58
CA GLU A 288 -7.94 -2.02 -14.80
C GLU A 288 -7.60 -2.96 -15.98
N GLY A 289 -8.33 -4.07 -16.12
CA GLY A 289 -8.13 -5.09 -17.16
C GLY A 289 -6.95 -6.05 -16.94
N THR A 290 -6.25 -5.97 -15.82
CA THR A 290 -5.15 -6.87 -15.46
C THR A 290 -5.57 -7.77 -14.30
N TRP A 291 -5.14 -9.03 -14.35
CA TRP A 291 -5.36 -9.98 -13.26
C TRP A 291 -4.17 -9.99 -12.31
N SER A 292 -4.37 -10.34 -11.06
CA SER A 292 -3.30 -10.48 -10.10
C SER A 292 -3.62 -11.50 -9.02
N VAL A 293 -2.56 -12.09 -8.48
CA VAL A 293 -2.61 -12.99 -7.33
C VAL A 293 -1.59 -12.53 -6.31
N SER A 294 -1.89 -12.72 -5.03
CA SER A 294 -1.05 -12.23 -3.95
C SER A 294 -0.61 -13.37 -3.02
N VAL A 295 0.61 -13.26 -2.53
CA VAL A 295 1.22 -14.19 -1.57
C VAL A 295 1.71 -13.37 -0.39
N THR A 296 1.20 -13.65 0.79
CA THR A 296 1.74 -13.09 2.03
C THR A 296 3.01 -13.86 2.39
N VAL A 297 4.03 -13.12 2.80
CA VAL A 297 5.32 -13.67 3.21
C VAL A 297 5.55 -13.31 4.66
N THR A 298 5.77 -14.32 5.50
CA THR A 298 6.02 -14.16 6.94
C THR A 298 7.30 -14.88 7.33
N ALA A 299 7.96 -14.44 8.41
CA ALA A 299 8.97 -15.26 9.06
C ALA A 299 8.31 -16.46 9.76
N GLU A 300 9.07 -17.54 9.96
CA GLU A 300 8.60 -18.74 10.65
C GLU A 300 8.41 -18.48 12.17
N ASP A 301 9.31 -17.69 12.78
CA ASP A 301 9.29 -17.31 14.20
C ASP A 301 9.23 -15.78 14.39
N SER A 302 8.18 -15.11 13.90
CA SER A 302 8.03 -13.67 14.16
C SER A 302 7.49 -13.41 15.56
N ASP A 303 8.38 -13.19 16.54
CA ASP A 303 7.98 -12.58 17.81
C ASP A 303 7.56 -11.12 17.54
N VAL A 304 6.27 -10.85 17.71
CA VAL A 304 5.55 -9.67 17.18
C VAL A 304 6.06 -8.35 17.74
N LEU A 305 6.78 -8.38 18.86
CA LEU A 305 7.11 -7.19 19.65
C LEU A 305 8.53 -6.65 19.43
N THR A 306 9.44 -7.40 18.81
CA THR A 306 10.87 -7.02 18.74
C THR A 306 11.61 -7.40 17.46
N ALA A 307 10.93 -7.84 16.40
CA ALA A 307 11.59 -8.22 15.14
C ALA A 307 12.28 -7.02 14.45
N ALA A 308 13.53 -6.77 14.84
CA ALA A 308 14.40 -5.75 14.28
C ALA A 308 14.98 -6.17 12.92
N ASP A 309 15.00 -7.48 12.64
CA ASP A 309 15.56 -7.99 11.40
C ASP A 309 14.59 -7.80 10.22
N PRO A 310 15.00 -7.08 9.17
CA PRO A 310 14.16 -6.90 8.01
C PRO A 310 13.92 -8.23 7.30
N LEU A 311 12.65 -8.50 6.96
CA LEU A 311 12.27 -9.58 6.05
C LEU A 311 12.93 -9.32 4.69
N ARG A 312 14.04 -10.02 4.41
CA ARG A 312 14.80 -9.85 3.17
C ARG A 312 14.33 -10.84 2.12
N LEU A 313 13.45 -10.38 1.24
CA LEU A 313 13.03 -11.14 0.07
C LEU A 313 13.79 -10.65 -1.16
N ASN A 314 14.53 -11.55 -1.83
CA ASN A 314 15.26 -11.18 -3.04
C ASN A 314 14.29 -11.09 -4.25
N VAL A 315 13.74 -9.90 -4.45
CA VAL A 315 12.77 -9.61 -5.51
C VAL A 315 13.36 -9.85 -6.91
N GLU A 316 14.64 -9.51 -7.12
CA GLU A 316 15.32 -9.72 -8.39
C GLU A 316 15.39 -11.22 -8.74
N LYS A 317 15.67 -12.05 -7.73
CA LYS A 317 15.67 -13.51 -7.90
C LYS A 317 14.29 -14.05 -8.20
N ILE A 318 13.24 -13.56 -7.54
CA ILE A 318 11.85 -13.92 -7.87
C ILE A 318 11.54 -13.61 -9.33
N VAL A 319 11.82 -12.38 -9.77
CA VAL A 319 11.53 -11.96 -11.15
C VAL A 319 12.38 -12.76 -12.16
N ALA A 320 13.65 -13.03 -11.86
CA ALA A 320 14.50 -13.86 -12.68
C ALA A 320 14.01 -15.31 -12.77
N SER A 321 13.57 -15.91 -11.66
CA SER A 321 13.01 -17.26 -11.61
C SER A 321 11.69 -17.36 -12.38
N LEU A 322 10.83 -16.34 -12.30
CA LEU A 322 9.59 -16.25 -13.08
C LEU A 322 9.89 -16.14 -14.59
N ALA A 323 10.87 -15.31 -14.96
CA ALA A 323 11.30 -15.17 -16.35
C ALA A 323 11.91 -16.47 -16.91
N LYS A 324 12.70 -17.20 -16.12
CA LYS A 324 13.30 -18.48 -16.51
C LYS A 324 12.25 -19.56 -16.80
N GLN A 325 11.10 -19.49 -16.14
CA GLN A 325 9.98 -20.41 -16.36
C GLN A 325 9.02 -19.94 -17.46
N GLU A 326 9.38 -18.89 -18.20
CA GLU A 326 8.55 -18.29 -19.25
C GLU A 326 7.16 -17.89 -18.74
N LEU A 327 7.11 -17.50 -17.46
CA LEU A 327 5.91 -16.92 -16.85
C LEU A 327 5.94 -15.43 -17.19
N SER A 328 5.41 -15.08 -18.36
CA SER A 328 5.28 -13.70 -18.83
C SER A 328 4.36 -12.90 -17.91
N LEU A 329 4.94 -12.29 -16.88
CA LEU A 329 4.24 -11.37 -15.99
C LEU A 329 4.43 -9.94 -16.46
N ASP A 330 3.41 -9.11 -16.26
CA ASP A 330 3.50 -7.67 -16.53
C ASP A 330 4.37 -6.98 -15.48
N ALA A 331 4.14 -7.31 -14.21
CA ALA A 331 4.88 -6.78 -13.09
C ALA A 331 4.84 -7.70 -11.87
N VAL A 332 5.83 -7.55 -10.99
CA VAL A 332 5.83 -8.08 -9.63
C VAL A 332 5.83 -6.91 -8.66
N GLN A 333 4.79 -6.79 -7.85
CA GLN A 333 4.68 -5.78 -6.81
C GLN A 333 5.03 -6.39 -5.45
N VAL A 334 6.03 -5.86 -4.76
CA VAL A 334 6.37 -6.20 -3.38
C VAL A 334 5.92 -5.06 -2.50
N TRP A 335 4.95 -5.35 -1.65
CA TRP A 335 4.29 -4.41 -0.77
C TRP A 335 4.67 -4.73 0.67
N THR A 336 5.24 -3.76 1.38
CA THR A 336 5.52 -3.86 2.81
C THR A 336 4.77 -2.74 3.52
N GLN A 337 4.06 -3.08 4.59
CA GLN A 337 3.44 -2.11 5.46
C GLN A 337 3.87 -2.35 6.89
N THR A 338 4.31 -1.27 7.53
CA THR A 338 4.70 -1.23 8.92
C THR A 338 3.77 -0.28 9.65
N LEU A 339 3.14 -0.77 10.73
CA LEU A 339 2.22 0.01 11.56
C LEU A 339 2.90 0.41 12.86
N GLY A 340 2.80 1.69 13.23
CA GLY A 340 3.42 2.25 14.42
C GLY A 340 2.75 3.55 14.87
N GLY A 341 3.36 4.24 15.84
CA GLY A 341 3.03 5.62 16.22
C GLY A 341 1.69 5.87 16.93
N ASP A 342 0.72 4.95 16.89
CA ASP A 342 -0.53 5.04 17.64
C ASP A 342 -0.59 4.00 18.76
N ARG A 343 -0.51 4.48 20.00
CA ARG A 343 -0.50 3.63 21.20
C ARG A 343 -1.84 2.96 21.45
N ASN A 344 -2.94 3.57 21.00
CA ASN A 344 -4.28 3.00 21.17
C ASN A 344 -4.46 1.73 20.34
N ARG A 345 -3.67 1.56 19.28
CA ARG A 345 -3.63 0.32 18.50
C ARG A 345 -3.23 -0.89 19.34
N PHE A 346 -2.52 -0.73 20.46
CA PHE A 346 -2.18 -1.85 21.34
C PHE A 346 -3.34 -2.30 22.27
N GLY A 347 -4.57 -1.80 22.06
CA GLY A 347 -5.76 -2.23 22.83
C GLY A 347 -6.27 -1.19 23.83
N GLY A 348 -5.79 0.05 23.75
CA GLY A 348 -6.18 1.14 24.65
C GLY A 348 -5.79 0.91 26.12
N GLY A 349 -6.20 1.83 27.01
CA GLY A 349 -6.07 1.67 28.47
C GLY A 349 -4.64 1.36 28.94
N ALA A 350 -4.49 0.34 29.78
CA ALA A 350 -3.20 -0.07 30.36
C ALA A 350 -2.17 -0.49 29.29
N LEU A 351 -2.62 -1.15 28.21
CA LEU A 351 -1.71 -1.56 27.12
C LEU A 351 -1.17 -0.36 26.35
N SER A 352 -1.99 0.69 26.17
CA SER A 352 -1.51 1.96 25.59
C SER A 352 -0.51 2.67 26.51
N ALA A 353 -0.65 2.56 27.83
CA ALA A 353 0.30 3.14 28.79
C ALA A 353 1.63 2.37 28.80
N ILE A 354 1.59 1.04 28.75
CA ILE A 354 2.79 0.19 28.62
C ILE A 354 3.49 0.47 27.28
N ALA A 355 2.73 0.58 26.18
CA ALA A 355 3.28 0.97 24.89
C ALA A 355 3.97 2.35 24.97
N ALA A 356 3.39 3.31 25.71
CA ALA A 356 4.02 4.61 25.92
C ALA A 356 5.37 4.51 26.64
N GLU A 357 5.51 3.60 27.61
CA GLU A 357 6.76 3.40 28.34
C GLU A 357 7.80 2.69 27.47
N LEU A 358 7.41 1.63 26.77
CA LEU A 358 8.31 0.87 25.89
C LEU A 358 8.80 1.70 24.70
N GLU A 359 7.96 2.58 24.16
CA GLU A 359 8.34 3.51 23.07
C GLU A 359 9.49 4.45 23.46
N GLN A 360 9.65 4.76 24.76
CA GLN A 360 10.79 5.55 25.24
C GLN A 360 12.12 4.80 25.14
N ARG A 361 12.08 3.46 25.13
CA ARG A 361 13.27 2.59 25.07
C ARG A 361 13.60 2.19 23.64
N ALA A 362 12.59 1.88 22.84
CA ALA A 362 12.76 1.52 21.44
C ALA A 362 11.48 1.81 20.62
N PRO A 363 11.61 2.09 19.31
CA PRO A 363 10.47 2.13 18.41
C PRO A 363 9.57 0.90 18.54
N LEU A 364 8.28 1.13 18.79
CA LEU A 364 7.30 0.06 18.80
C LEU A 364 6.71 -0.16 17.42
N LEU A 365 6.93 -1.35 16.89
CA LEU A 365 6.28 -1.86 15.70
C LEU A 365 5.17 -2.80 16.14
N ARG A 366 3.95 -2.58 15.64
CA ARG A 366 2.82 -3.47 15.95
C ARG A 366 2.68 -4.60 14.95
N ASP A 367 2.84 -4.25 13.67
CA ASP A 367 2.57 -5.17 12.58
C ASP A 367 3.47 -4.81 11.39
N ARG A 368 4.10 -5.82 10.81
CA ARG A 368 4.85 -5.71 9.56
C ARG A 368 4.33 -6.77 8.62
N THR A 369 3.53 -6.33 7.66
CA THR A 369 2.98 -7.22 6.63
C THR A 369 3.81 -7.10 5.36
N LEU A 370 4.21 -8.23 4.78
CA LEU A 370 4.86 -8.32 3.46
C LEU A 370 3.97 -9.12 2.52
N VAL A 371 3.58 -8.52 1.40
CA VAL A 371 2.76 -9.14 0.37
C VAL A 371 3.46 -9.01 -0.98
N VAL A 372 3.60 -10.13 -1.69
CA VAL A 372 4.07 -10.18 -3.08
C VAL A 372 2.86 -10.37 -3.98
N THR A 373 2.59 -9.41 -4.84
CA THR A 373 1.50 -9.46 -5.81
C THR A 373 2.06 -9.61 -7.22
N LEU A 374 1.56 -10.62 -7.95
CA LEU A 374 1.99 -10.96 -9.29
C LEU A 374 0.94 -10.46 -10.27
N GLN A 375 1.32 -9.57 -11.20
CA GLN A 375 0.42 -9.00 -12.20
C GLN A 375 0.49 -9.80 -13.51
N LEU A 376 -0.68 -10.24 -13.95
CA LEU A 376 -0.95 -11.10 -15.09
C LEU A 376 -1.83 -10.32 -16.06
N ASN A 377 -1.24 -9.66 -17.05
CA ASN A 377 -2.01 -9.01 -18.12
C ASN A 377 -2.29 -10.04 -19.23
N PRO A 378 -3.55 -10.42 -19.50
CA PRO A 378 -3.87 -11.44 -20.50
C PRO A 378 -3.39 -11.11 -21.91
N ILE A 379 -3.23 -9.83 -22.23
CA ILE A 379 -2.78 -9.38 -23.55
C ILE A 379 -1.29 -9.68 -23.72
N SER A 380 -0.46 -9.32 -22.74
CA SER A 380 0.98 -9.58 -22.80
C SER A 380 1.35 -11.02 -22.49
N ALA A 381 0.53 -11.72 -21.69
CA ALA A 381 0.75 -13.10 -21.28
C ALA A 381 0.01 -14.13 -22.15
N ARG A 382 -0.49 -13.72 -23.32
CA ARG A 382 -1.37 -14.55 -24.17
C ARG A 382 -0.75 -15.91 -24.51
N GLU A 383 0.48 -15.93 -25.00
CA GLU A 383 1.17 -17.17 -25.39
C GLU A 383 1.34 -18.13 -24.20
N ALA A 384 1.72 -17.60 -23.03
CA ALA A 384 1.87 -18.39 -21.81
C ALA A 384 0.53 -18.93 -21.29
N ILE A 385 -0.57 -18.19 -21.48
CA ILE A 385 -1.94 -18.62 -21.14
C ILE A 385 -2.41 -19.71 -22.12
N ASP A 386 -2.21 -19.50 -23.42
CA ASP A 386 -2.61 -20.42 -24.48
C ASP A 386 -1.88 -21.76 -24.36
N ALA A 387 -0.57 -21.74 -24.10
CA ALA A 387 0.25 -22.94 -23.81
C ALA A 387 -0.24 -23.73 -22.58
N ARG A 388 -1.04 -23.10 -21.71
CA ARG A 388 -1.61 -23.71 -20.50
C ARG A 388 -3.10 -24.06 -20.67
N GLY A 389 -3.60 -24.07 -21.88
CA GLY A 389 -4.98 -24.46 -22.23
C GLY A 389 -5.91 -23.27 -22.53
N GLY A 390 -5.38 -22.04 -22.57
CA GLY A 390 -6.12 -20.85 -22.96
C GLY A 390 -7.15 -20.37 -21.94
N GLY A 391 -7.70 -19.18 -22.21
CA GLY A 391 -8.79 -18.59 -21.43
C GLY A 391 -8.52 -18.47 -19.92
N MET A 392 -9.58 -18.63 -19.13
CA MET A 392 -9.49 -18.51 -17.66
C MET A 392 -8.69 -19.66 -17.03
N LEU A 393 -8.81 -20.87 -17.56
CA LEU A 393 -8.09 -22.04 -17.03
C LEU A 393 -6.58 -21.92 -17.22
N GLY A 394 -6.15 -21.45 -18.40
CA GLY A 394 -4.74 -21.17 -18.68
C GLY A 394 -4.18 -20.07 -17.77
N LEU A 395 -4.96 -19.02 -17.52
CA LEU A 395 -4.62 -17.96 -16.56
C LEU A 395 -4.47 -18.48 -15.13
N GLN A 396 -5.39 -19.32 -14.65
CA GLN A 396 -5.31 -19.93 -13.31
C GLN A 396 -4.08 -20.84 -13.16
N ARG A 397 -3.75 -21.61 -14.21
CA ARG A 397 -2.54 -22.45 -14.25
C ARG A 397 -1.27 -21.61 -14.26
N LEU A 398 -1.26 -20.51 -15.02
CA LEU A 398 -0.15 -19.54 -15.03
C LEU A 398 0.04 -18.92 -13.63
N ALA A 399 -1.05 -18.47 -13.01
CA ALA A 399 -1.03 -17.94 -11.66
C ALA A 399 -0.53 -18.96 -10.62
N SER A 400 -0.98 -20.21 -10.69
CA SER A 400 -0.54 -21.29 -9.81
C SER A 400 0.98 -21.55 -9.92
N ALA A 401 1.53 -21.56 -11.13
CA ALA A 401 2.97 -21.72 -11.35
C ALA A 401 3.77 -20.53 -10.78
N ALA A 402 3.26 -19.31 -10.98
CA ALA A 402 3.90 -18.10 -10.48
C ALA A 402 3.89 -18.03 -8.94
N ILE A 403 2.78 -18.41 -8.29
CA ILE A 403 2.69 -18.56 -6.83
C ILE A 403 3.71 -19.60 -6.34
N GLY A 404 3.80 -20.76 -7.00
CA GLY A 404 4.77 -21.80 -6.65
C GLY A 404 6.21 -21.28 -6.67
N THR A 405 6.54 -20.43 -7.64
CA THR A 405 7.86 -19.79 -7.74
C THR A 405 8.11 -18.82 -6.58
N VAL A 406 7.15 -17.95 -6.25
CA VAL A 406 7.29 -17.04 -5.10
C VAL A 406 7.46 -17.81 -3.79
N ARG A 407 6.69 -18.88 -3.59
CA ARG A 407 6.80 -19.72 -2.39
C ARG A 407 8.16 -20.40 -2.30
N ALA A 408 8.68 -20.93 -3.40
CA ALA A 408 10.00 -21.55 -3.43
C ALA A 408 11.12 -20.55 -3.11
N GLU A 409 11.03 -19.32 -3.63
CA GLU A 409 12.01 -18.27 -3.34
C GLU A 409 11.90 -17.71 -1.92
N ALA A 410 10.68 -17.58 -1.38
CA ALA A 410 10.46 -17.23 0.01
C ALA A 410 11.04 -18.31 0.94
N PHE A 411 10.75 -19.58 0.67
CA PHE A 411 11.28 -20.71 1.44
C PHE A 411 12.81 -20.78 1.39
N ALA A 412 13.42 -20.55 0.21
CA ALA A 412 14.87 -20.46 0.08
C ALA A 412 15.50 -19.30 0.87
N ALA A 413 14.70 -18.29 1.25
CA ALA A 413 15.10 -17.19 2.12
C ALA A 413 14.76 -17.43 3.60
N GLY A 414 14.28 -18.63 3.98
CA GLY A 414 13.85 -18.96 5.34
C GLY A 414 12.51 -18.33 5.72
N LEU A 415 11.66 -18.03 4.74
CA LEU A 415 10.36 -17.40 4.93
C LEU A 415 9.23 -18.32 4.47
N LEU A 416 8.04 -18.13 5.04
CA LEU A 416 6.83 -18.84 4.66
C LEU A 416 6.01 -18.00 3.69
N GLY A 417 5.77 -18.53 2.49
CA GLY A 417 4.87 -17.94 1.51
C GLY A 417 3.49 -18.61 1.54
N ARG A 418 2.45 -17.84 1.87
CA ARG A 418 1.05 -18.29 1.85
C ARG A 418 0.25 -17.49 0.83
N PRO A 419 -0.33 -18.13 -0.21
CA PRO A 419 -1.21 -17.41 -1.12
C PRO A 419 -2.42 -16.87 -0.37
N LEU A 420 -2.84 -15.66 -0.74
CA LEU A 420 -4.05 -15.06 -0.21
C LEU A 420 -5.26 -15.60 -0.96
N ASP A 421 -6.28 -16.01 -0.22
CA ASP A 421 -7.61 -16.30 -0.75
C ASP A 421 -8.36 -15.00 -1.06
N ALA A 422 -9.58 -15.09 -1.61
CA ALA A 422 -10.36 -13.91 -1.98
C ALA A 422 -10.64 -12.97 -0.79
N ALA A 423 -10.91 -13.56 0.38
CA ALA A 423 -11.07 -12.84 1.65
C ALA A 423 -9.77 -12.17 2.12
N GLY A 424 -8.65 -12.86 1.96
CA GLY A 424 -7.32 -12.40 2.34
C GLY A 424 -6.84 -11.24 1.48
N VAL A 425 -7.06 -11.31 0.16
CA VAL A 425 -6.70 -10.21 -0.76
C VAL A 425 -7.53 -8.97 -0.46
N THR A 426 -8.85 -9.10 -0.35
CA THR A 426 -9.74 -7.96 -0.04
C THR A 426 -9.41 -7.34 1.31
N ARG A 427 -9.14 -8.16 2.32
CA ARG A 427 -8.67 -7.68 3.63
C ARG A 427 -7.32 -6.97 3.55
N ALA A 428 -6.36 -7.51 2.80
CA ALA A 428 -5.05 -6.87 2.63
C ALA A 428 -5.17 -5.49 1.96
N MET A 429 -6.05 -5.37 0.95
CA MET A 429 -6.36 -4.09 0.32
C MET A 429 -7.01 -3.11 1.30
N ALA A 430 -8.00 -3.55 2.08
CA ALA A 430 -8.67 -2.71 3.08
C ALA A 430 -7.70 -2.24 4.18
N VAL A 431 -6.86 -3.12 4.71
CA VAL A 431 -5.82 -2.79 5.68
C VAL A 431 -4.83 -1.78 5.08
N ALA A 432 -4.50 -1.91 3.80
CA ALA A 432 -3.65 -0.94 3.11
C ALA A 432 -4.27 0.46 3.01
N LEU A 433 -5.57 0.65 3.20
CA LEU A 433 -6.19 1.99 3.25
C LEU A 433 -6.00 2.67 4.61
N LEU A 434 -5.66 1.91 5.65
CA LEU A 434 -5.52 2.35 7.05
C LEU A 434 -6.75 3.07 7.60
N GLN A 435 -7.93 2.86 7.01
CA GLN A 435 -9.18 3.36 7.56
C GLN A 435 -9.66 2.43 8.67
N PRO A 436 -10.29 2.97 9.73
CA PRO A 436 -11.14 2.10 10.54
C PRO A 436 -12.29 1.58 9.66
N PRO A 437 -12.92 0.46 10.06
CA PRO A 437 -14.19 0.08 9.46
C PRO A 437 -15.18 1.24 9.61
N VAL A 438 -15.74 1.66 8.48
CA VAL A 438 -16.72 2.74 8.43
C VAL A 438 -18.09 2.17 8.78
N ALA A 439 -18.88 2.91 9.56
CA ALA A 439 -20.24 2.49 9.86
C ALA A 439 -21.06 2.43 8.56
N ASP A 440 -21.98 1.46 8.45
CA ASP A 440 -22.68 1.09 7.21
C ASP A 440 -23.41 2.25 6.50
N GLU A 441 -23.64 3.39 7.16
CA GLU A 441 -24.34 4.55 6.59
C GLU A 441 -23.43 5.75 6.26
N SER A 442 -22.14 5.71 6.62
CA SER A 442 -21.26 6.86 6.44
C SER A 442 -20.66 6.93 5.03
N VAL A 443 -20.97 8.02 4.31
CA VAL A 443 -20.33 8.33 3.03
C VAL A 443 -18.83 8.50 3.21
N LEU A 444 -18.06 7.66 2.54
CA LEU A 444 -16.62 7.72 2.51
C LEU A 444 -16.17 8.84 1.58
N ARG A 445 -15.43 9.81 2.12
CA ARG A 445 -14.91 10.93 1.36
C ARG A 445 -13.40 10.96 1.39
N TRP A 446 -12.80 10.93 0.19
CA TRP A 446 -11.38 11.10 -0.03
C TRP A 446 -11.14 12.44 -0.73
N ILE A 447 -10.22 13.23 -0.18
CA ILE A 447 -9.87 14.56 -0.68
C ILE A 447 -8.38 14.55 -1.03
N GLU A 448 -8.08 14.64 -2.32
CA GLU A 448 -6.74 14.85 -2.81
C GLU A 448 -6.40 16.35 -2.74
N SER A 449 -5.24 16.63 -2.16
CA SER A 449 -4.56 17.92 -2.20
C SER A 449 -3.29 17.80 -3.02
N TRP A 450 -2.67 18.93 -3.34
CA TRP A 450 -1.42 18.97 -4.08
C TRP A 450 -0.28 18.18 -3.40
N LYS A 451 -0.32 17.99 -2.08
CA LYS A 451 0.77 17.35 -1.30
C LYS A 451 0.36 16.09 -0.54
N ALA A 452 -0.93 15.78 -0.45
CA ALA A 452 -1.44 14.66 0.36
C ALA A 452 -2.80 14.21 -0.16
N ILE A 453 -3.22 13.01 0.19
CA ILE A 453 -4.62 12.56 0.07
C ILE A 453 -5.14 12.25 1.48
N ALA A 454 -6.34 12.70 1.80
CA ALA A 454 -6.93 12.53 3.12
C ALA A 454 -8.28 11.82 3.03
N SER A 455 -8.53 10.95 3.99
CA SER A 455 -9.88 10.52 4.37
C SER A 455 -10.38 11.35 5.55
N ALA A 456 -11.54 10.99 6.12
CA ALA A 456 -12.06 11.62 7.33
C ALA A 456 -11.13 11.51 8.54
N GLN A 457 -10.27 10.48 8.63
CA GLN A 457 -9.47 10.19 9.82
C GLN A 457 -7.98 10.09 9.58
N VAL A 458 -7.55 9.80 8.35
CA VAL A 458 -6.15 9.52 8.04
C VAL A 458 -5.70 10.35 6.87
N LEU A 459 -4.53 10.96 7.01
CA LEU A 459 -3.87 11.68 5.95
C LEU A 459 -2.69 10.87 5.45
N HIS A 460 -2.53 10.82 4.13
CA HIS A 460 -1.48 10.08 3.48
C HIS A 460 -0.64 11.00 2.59
N ARG A 461 0.66 10.72 2.55
CA ARG A 461 1.60 11.39 1.66
C ARG A 461 2.51 10.38 1.00
N SER A 462 2.51 10.40 -0.33
CA SER A 462 3.28 9.47 -1.15
C SER A 462 4.48 10.14 -1.84
N PHE A 463 5.58 9.41 -1.84
CA PHE A 463 6.87 9.77 -2.38
C PHE A 463 7.31 8.74 -3.40
N VAL A 464 7.92 9.17 -4.50
CA VAL A 464 8.62 8.27 -5.41
C VAL A 464 10.10 8.23 -5.04
N VAL A 465 10.67 7.04 -5.09
CA VAL A 465 12.10 6.83 -4.93
C VAL A 465 12.78 7.12 -6.27
N SER A 466 13.69 8.08 -6.26
CA SER A 466 14.38 8.61 -7.45
C SER A 466 15.79 8.05 -7.66
N SER A 467 16.43 7.58 -6.59
CA SER A 467 17.73 6.91 -6.61
C SER A 467 17.80 5.92 -5.45
N TRP A 468 18.16 4.67 -5.70
CA TRP A 468 18.33 3.68 -4.63
C TRP A 468 19.05 2.40 -5.10
N SER A 469 19.51 1.61 -4.11
CA SER A 469 19.76 0.17 -4.18
C SER A 469 18.74 -0.55 -3.31
N LEU A 470 18.24 -1.72 -3.74
CA LEU A 470 17.23 -2.51 -3.02
C LEU A 470 17.52 -2.70 -1.53
N ALA A 471 18.75 -3.08 -1.21
CA ALA A 471 19.23 -3.28 0.15
C ALA A 471 19.09 -2.04 1.06
N ALA A 472 19.12 -0.81 0.52
CA ALA A 472 19.06 0.39 1.32
C ALA A 472 17.63 0.69 1.82
N LEU A 473 16.58 0.23 1.13
CA LEU A 473 15.20 0.42 1.60
C LEU A 473 14.82 -0.59 2.69
N ASP A 474 15.49 -1.74 2.75
CA ASP A 474 15.36 -2.66 3.89
C ASP A 474 15.88 -2.04 5.20
N ASP A 475 16.83 -1.11 5.10
CA ASP A 475 17.35 -0.32 6.23
C ASP A 475 16.38 0.80 6.66
N LEU A 476 15.30 1.06 5.89
CA LEU A 476 14.19 1.91 6.32
C LEU A 476 13.30 1.11 7.28
N THR A 477 13.90 0.67 8.39
CA THR A 477 13.29 -0.18 9.42
C THR A 477 12.17 0.52 10.16
N TYR A 478 12.25 1.84 10.34
CA TYR A 478 11.24 2.60 11.06
C TYR A 478 11.16 4.07 10.64
N THR A 479 9.95 4.60 10.56
CA THR A 479 9.66 6.02 10.61
C THR A 479 8.44 6.20 11.51
N PRO A 480 8.53 6.94 12.64
CA PRO A 480 7.44 7.14 13.57
C PRO A 480 6.32 7.85 12.84
N SER A 481 5.31 7.07 12.50
CA SER A 481 4.16 7.45 11.71
C SER A 481 3.06 6.44 12.02
N PHE A 482 1.82 6.83 11.77
CA PHE A 482 0.68 5.93 11.93
C PHE A 482 0.79 4.69 11.03
N GLY A 483 1.39 4.86 9.85
CA GLY A 483 1.74 3.75 8.99
C GLY A 483 2.73 4.16 7.91
N LEU A 484 3.74 3.33 7.71
CA LEU A 484 4.69 3.42 6.61
C LEU A 484 4.39 2.29 5.64
N THR A 485 4.24 2.61 4.36
CA THR A 485 4.02 1.62 3.31
C THR A 485 5.05 1.81 2.22
N ILE A 486 5.71 0.74 1.80
CA ILE A 486 6.66 0.73 0.71
C ILE A 486 6.13 -0.25 -0.33
N ALA A 487 5.96 0.22 -1.56
CA ALA A 487 5.56 -0.61 -2.69
C ALA A 487 6.65 -0.54 -3.75
N HIS A 488 7.23 -1.70 -4.08
CA HIS A 488 8.16 -1.87 -5.18
C HIS A 488 7.45 -2.58 -6.31
N GLU A 489 7.38 -1.98 -7.49
CA GLU A 489 6.89 -2.63 -8.68
C GLU A 489 8.06 -2.87 -9.62
N VAL A 490 8.33 -4.14 -9.92
CA VAL A 490 9.39 -4.58 -10.82
C VAL A 490 8.75 -5.09 -12.10
N ARG A 491 9.09 -4.45 -13.21
CA ARG A 491 8.68 -4.83 -14.57
C ARG A 491 9.89 -5.32 -15.35
N ARG A 492 9.71 -6.34 -16.20
CA ARG A 492 10.75 -6.74 -17.15
C ARG A 492 10.74 -5.79 -18.35
N GLN A 493 11.91 -5.44 -18.87
CA GLN A 493 12.07 -4.68 -20.11
C GLN A 493 12.44 -5.61 -21.26
N ASP A 494 12.07 -5.26 -22.49
CA ASP A 494 12.39 -6.03 -23.70
C ASP A 494 13.90 -6.19 -23.91
N THR A 495 14.69 -5.23 -23.41
CA THR A 495 16.16 -5.27 -23.43
C THR A 495 16.77 -6.31 -22.47
N GLY A 496 15.94 -7.08 -21.76
CA GLY A 496 16.37 -8.05 -20.75
C GLY A 496 16.64 -7.44 -19.37
N GLY A 497 16.56 -6.11 -19.23
CA GLY A 497 16.68 -5.42 -17.95
C GLY A 497 15.40 -5.43 -17.12
N PHE A 498 15.48 -4.86 -15.91
CA PHE A 498 14.33 -4.64 -15.04
C PHE A 498 14.10 -3.15 -14.80
N LEU A 499 12.83 -2.76 -14.89
CA LEU A 499 12.36 -1.44 -14.50
C LEU A 499 11.70 -1.54 -13.12
N THR A 500 12.39 -1.05 -12.09
CA THR A 500 11.80 -0.97 -10.76
C THR A 500 11.33 0.44 -10.43
N VAL A 501 10.06 0.57 -10.09
CA VAL A 501 9.45 1.79 -9.54
C VAL A 501 9.18 1.54 -8.07
N SER A 502 9.54 2.48 -7.19
CA SER A 502 9.27 2.34 -5.77
C SER A 502 8.59 3.58 -5.23
N THR A 503 7.53 3.34 -4.47
CA THR A 503 6.68 4.37 -3.87
C THR A 503 6.62 4.14 -2.37
N ILE A 504 6.90 5.19 -1.61
CA ILE A 504 6.81 5.19 -0.15
C ILE A 504 5.62 6.06 0.23
N ARG A 505 4.68 5.53 1.01
CA ARG A 505 3.56 6.28 1.58
C ARG A 505 3.73 6.35 3.09
N VAL A 506 3.66 7.57 3.60
CA VAL A 506 3.57 7.87 5.04
C VAL A 506 2.13 8.23 5.36
N SER A 507 1.62 7.72 6.46
CA SER A 507 0.25 7.99 6.94
C SER A 507 0.30 8.54 8.37
N ALA A 508 -0.62 9.44 8.69
CA ALA A 508 -0.73 10.07 10.00
C ALA A 508 -2.18 10.47 10.32
N LEU A 509 -2.48 10.71 11.59
CA LEU A 509 -3.82 11.10 12.06
C LEU A 509 -4.03 12.62 12.02
N SER A 510 -2.94 13.39 11.99
CA SER A 510 -2.98 14.85 11.87
C SER A 510 -2.02 15.38 10.79
N ALA A 511 -2.29 16.59 10.29
CA ALA A 511 -1.43 17.24 9.30
C ALA A 511 -0.02 17.53 9.85
N THR A 512 0.08 17.90 11.13
CA THR A 512 1.35 18.16 11.83
C THR A 512 2.19 16.89 11.97
N GLU A 513 1.56 15.77 12.34
CA GLU A 513 2.24 14.47 12.37
C GLU A 513 2.67 14.04 10.97
N LEU A 514 1.83 14.26 9.96
CA LEU A 514 2.16 13.92 8.57
C LEU A 514 3.39 14.69 8.09
N ASP A 515 3.49 15.98 8.41
CA ASP A 515 4.65 16.81 8.07
C ASP A 515 5.91 16.35 8.82
N ALA A 516 5.82 16.11 10.12
CA ALA A 516 6.93 15.60 10.93
C ALA A 516 7.45 14.24 10.41
N ALA A 517 6.55 13.28 10.19
CA ALA A 517 6.89 11.96 9.67
C ALA A 517 7.46 12.03 8.24
N SER A 518 6.99 12.97 7.42
CA SER A 518 7.52 13.21 6.08
C SER A 518 8.94 13.76 6.10
N ASP A 519 9.23 14.69 7.00
CA ASP A 519 10.56 15.29 7.11
C ASP A 519 11.55 14.30 7.72
N GLN A 520 11.11 13.48 8.67
CA GLN A 520 11.90 12.36 9.17
C GLN A 520 12.19 11.32 8.08
N LEU A 521 11.19 10.90 7.31
CA LEU A 521 11.40 9.99 6.17
C LEU A 521 12.47 10.54 5.22
N ARG A 522 12.39 11.84 4.87
CA ARG A 522 13.38 12.49 4.00
C ARG A 522 14.77 12.52 4.64
N SER A 523 14.84 12.77 5.94
CA SER A 523 16.10 12.77 6.69
C SER A 523 16.74 11.38 6.67
N GLU A 524 15.97 10.34 6.98
CA GLU A 524 16.41 8.95 6.94
C GLU A 524 16.84 8.55 5.53
N CYS A 525 16.03 8.83 4.51
CA CYS A 525 16.37 8.57 3.12
C CYS A 525 17.69 9.25 2.73
N ARG A 526 17.92 10.51 3.12
CA ARG A 526 19.21 11.20 2.89
C ARG A 526 20.37 10.50 3.61
N ARG A 527 20.17 10.05 4.85
CA ARG A 527 21.18 9.33 5.64
C ARG A 527 21.62 8.04 4.95
N ILE A 528 20.68 7.29 4.37
CA ILE A 528 20.95 6.03 3.64
C ILE A 528 21.28 6.25 2.15
N GLY A 529 21.41 7.50 1.70
CA GLY A 529 21.73 7.82 0.30
C GLY A 529 20.59 7.55 -0.70
N VAL A 530 19.36 7.38 -0.23
CA VAL A 530 18.15 7.20 -1.04
C VAL A 530 17.52 8.56 -1.35
N GLY A 531 17.36 8.86 -2.63
CA GLY A 531 16.72 10.09 -3.07
C GLY A 531 15.21 9.89 -3.15
N VAL A 532 14.42 10.65 -2.39
CA VAL A 532 12.95 10.61 -2.47
C VAL A 532 12.37 11.94 -2.96
N ARG A 533 11.29 11.86 -3.74
CA ARG A 533 10.58 13.03 -4.26
C ARG A 533 9.09 12.92 -3.98
N LEU A 534 8.52 14.00 -3.44
CA LEU A 534 7.07 14.10 -3.24
C LEU A 534 6.31 14.05 -4.58
N LEU A 535 5.29 13.19 -4.68
CA LEU A 535 4.43 13.04 -5.86
C LEU A 535 3.33 14.09 -5.90
N ARG A 536 3.72 15.35 -6.07
CA ARG A 536 2.78 16.47 -6.03
C ARG A 536 1.73 16.38 -7.14
N GLY A 537 0.47 16.53 -6.76
CA GLY A 537 -0.69 16.42 -7.65
C GLY A 537 -0.93 15.03 -8.26
N GLN A 538 -0.30 13.99 -7.70
CA GLN A 538 -0.43 12.59 -8.10
C GLN A 538 -0.60 11.69 -6.87
N GLN A 539 -1.14 12.23 -5.78
CA GLN A 539 -1.24 11.53 -4.50
C GLN A 539 -2.28 10.41 -4.58
N ALA A 540 -3.39 10.60 -5.29
CA ALA A 540 -4.38 9.55 -5.48
C ALA A 540 -3.81 8.35 -6.27
N SER A 541 -3.15 8.60 -7.39
CA SER A 541 -2.49 7.55 -8.18
C SER A 541 -1.38 6.85 -7.38
N ALA A 542 -0.55 7.62 -6.67
CA ALA A 542 0.50 7.08 -5.83
C ALA A 542 -0.06 6.27 -4.64
N PHE A 543 -1.22 6.66 -4.13
CA PHE A 543 -1.90 5.94 -3.06
C PHE A 543 -2.42 4.58 -3.55
N ARG A 544 -3.05 4.53 -4.73
CA ARG A 544 -3.43 3.26 -5.40
C ARG A 544 -2.23 2.32 -5.55
N MET A 545 -1.09 2.89 -5.94
CA MET A 545 0.17 2.16 -6.08
C MET A 545 0.71 1.52 -4.79
N THR A 546 0.26 2.01 -3.65
CA THR A 546 0.62 1.49 -2.33
C THR A 546 -0.46 0.60 -1.72
N ILE A 547 -1.38 0.10 -2.55
CA ILE A 547 -2.35 -0.94 -2.21
C ILE A 547 -1.93 -2.23 -2.93
N PRO A 548 -1.98 -3.41 -2.28
CA PRO A 548 -1.74 -4.68 -2.96
C PRO A 548 -2.61 -4.83 -4.22
N GLY A 549 -2.00 -5.13 -5.36
CA GLY A 549 -2.67 -5.22 -6.65
C GLY A 549 -2.80 -3.89 -7.41
N GLY A 550 -2.47 -2.76 -6.77
CA GLY A 550 -2.34 -1.47 -7.44
C GLY A 550 -1.17 -1.41 -8.42
N GLN A 551 -1.30 -0.60 -9.49
CA GLN A 551 -0.34 -0.56 -10.60
C GLN A 551 0.08 0.87 -10.95
N SER A 552 1.34 1.03 -11.42
CA SER A 552 1.86 2.32 -11.85
C SER A 552 1.69 2.39 -13.35
N ARG A 553 0.62 3.07 -13.77
CA ARG A 553 0.40 3.42 -15.17
C ARG A 553 0.81 4.86 -15.43
#